data_AF-A0AAW2U7M5-F1
#
_entry.id   AF-A0AAW2U7M5-F1
#
_cell.length_a   1.000
_cell.length_b   1.000
_cell.length_c   1.000
_cell.angle_alpha   90.00
_cell.angle_beta   90.00
_cell.angle_gamma   90.00
#
_symmetry.space_group_name_H-M   'P 1'
#
loop_
_entity.id
_entity.type
_entity.pdbx_description
1 polymer ?
#
loop_
_entity_poly.entity_id
_entity_poly.type
_entity_poly.pdbx_seq_one_letter_code
_entity_poly.pdbx_strand_id
1 'polypeptide(L)'
;MEDAMERDQPLSPFGRIFLQPLMNQVINCAMALEFPIDDVEAIKAEFRSSILLQHPRFCSLMVTDSSGREHWRKTQVDLDRHVIVRHQPLSDDIHISDEDAVNDFIADLSVSSPLPTDKPLWEIHLLLAHKTVLFRVHHALGDGISLMSMLLSFSRRVDDPSQPPTIGGVGAASSSPRRRRWSVWTLVKVVWYTLIYIPEFLLRALCLRDKPTAMSGGEGVELWPRKLASARFRLDDMKIVKRAVADAVS
;
A
#
# COMPACT_ATOMS: atom_id res chain seq x y z
N MET A 1 19.61 24.44 24.38
CA MET A 1 18.21 24.24 23.95
C MET A 1 18.10 22.77 23.64
N GLU A 2 17.61 22.01 24.62
CA GLU A 2 17.62 20.55 24.62
C GLU A 2 16.75 20.03 23.49
N ASP A 3 17.41 19.38 22.52
CA ASP A 3 16.76 18.64 21.46
C ASP A 3 16.06 17.45 22.13
N ALA A 4 14.74 17.54 22.28
CA ALA A 4 13.94 16.43 22.78
C ALA A 4 14.08 15.30 21.76
N MET A 5 15.03 14.40 22.00
CA MET A 5 15.30 13.23 21.18
C MET A 5 13.98 12.48 21.02
N GLU A 6 13.32 12.66 19.87
CA GLU A 6 12.05 12.03 19.56
C GLU A 6 12.25 10.52 19.74
N ARG A 7 11.56 9.95 20.73
CA ARG A 7 11.77 8.56 21.13
C ARG A 7 11.47 7.65 19.95
N ASP A 8 12.41 6.74 19.66
CA ASP A 8 12.24 5.64 18.72
C ASP A 8 10.89 4.93 19.00
N GLN A 9 10.10 4.71 17.96
CA GLN A 9 8.77 4.11 18.09
C GLN A 9 8.85 2.60 17.87
N PRO A 10 8.20 1.78 18.71
CA PRO A 10 8.20 0.34 18.51
C PRO A 10 7.49 -0.04 17.21
N LEU A 11 7.97 -1.09 16.56
CA LEU A 11 7.26 -1.70 15.45
C LEU A 11 5.97 -2.39 15.92
N SER A 12 4.89 -2.23 15.15
CA SER A 12 3.67 -2.98 15.38
C SER A 12 3.89 -4.47 15.03
N PRO A 13 3.13 -5.40 15.64
CA PRO A 13 3.22 -6.83 15.30
C PRO A 13 3.07 -7.10 13.79
N PHE A 14 2.14 -6.41 13.13
CA PHE A 14 1.96 -6.51 11.67
C PHE A 14 3.14 -5.93 10.89
N GLY A 15 3.69 -4.80 11.34
CA GLY A 15 4.89 -4.22 10.71
C GLY A 15 6.05 -5.20 10.70
N ARG A 16 6.31 -5.88 11.83
CA ARG A 16 7.38 -6.88 11.93
C ARG A 16 7.17 -8.06 10.98
N ILE A 17 5.92 -8.51 10.81
CA ILE A 17 5.59 -9.60 9.88
C ILE A 17 5.93 -9.20 8.44
N PHE A 18 5.48 -8.02 7.97
CA PHE A 18 5.73 -7.57 6.60
C PHE A 18 7.19 -7.25 6.29
N LEU A 19 8.00 -7.02 7.33
CA LEU A 19 9.44 -6.75 7.17
C LEU A 19 10.28 -8.03 7.13
N GLN A 20 9.67 -9.20 7.37
CA GLN A 20 10.36 -10.48 7.18
C GLN A 20 10.72 -10.67 5.70
N PRO A 21 11.89 -11.25 5.37
CA PRO A 21 12.31 -11.47 3.98
C PRO A 21 11.29 -12.23 3.13
N LEU A 22 10.55 -13.16 3.74
CA LEU A 22 9.49 -13.93 3.09
C LEU A 22 8.22 -13.12 2.79
N MET A 23 8.04 -11.97 3.45
CA MET A 23 6.82 -11.16 3.42
C MET A 23 7.08 -9.69 3.03
N ASN A 24 8.21 -9.42 2.39
CA ASN A 24 8.57 -8.10 1.84
C ASN A 24 7.56 -7.70 0.76
N GLN A 25 6.51 -6.99 1.19
CA GLN A 25 5.38 -6.61 0.37
C GLN A 25 5.46 -5.13 0.02
N VAL A 26 5.60 -4.85 -1.27
CA VAL A 26 5.60 -3.50 -1.82
C VAL A 26 4.30 -3.28 -2.58
N ILE A 27 3.59 -2.21 -2.21
CA ILE A 27 2.40 -1.74 -2.91
C ILE A 27 2.88 -0.78 -4.01
N ASN A 28 2.56 -1.10 -5.26
CA ASN A 28 2.84 -0.27 -6.41
C ASN A 28 1.53 0.39 -6.89
N CYS A 29 1.54 1.70 -7.10
CA CYS A 29 0.41 2.46 -7.62
C CYS A 29 0.87 3.37 -8.75
N ALA A 30 0.36 3.16 -9.96
CA ALA A 30 0.64 4.01 -11.11
C ALA A 30 -0.53 4.93 -11.39
N MET A 31 -0.21 6.20 -11.66
CA MET A 31 -1.17 7.23 -12.06
C MET A 31 -0.72 7.81 -13.39
N ALA A 32 -1.50 7.56 -14.43
CA ALA A 32 -1.33 8.19 -15.72
C ALA A 32 -1.88 9.63 -15.69
N LEU A 33 -1.16 10.54 -16.31
CA LEU A 33 -1.48 11.96 -16.39
C LEU A 33 -1.93 12.31 -17.82
N GLU A 34 -2.84 13.26 -17.92
CA GLU A 34 -3.27 13.80 -19.21
C GLU A 34 -2.16 14.66 -19.85
N PHE A 35 -1.49 15.47 -19.03
CA PHE A 35 -0.44 16.39 -19.45
C PHE A 35 0.96 15.83 -19.15
N PRO A 36 1.97 16.21 -19.97
CA PRO A 36 3.37 15.87 -19.70
C PRO A 36 3.86 16.40 -18.35
N ILE A 37 4.90 15.75 -17.81
CA ILE A 37 5.60 16.19 -16.62
C ILE A 37 6.77 17.07 -17.04
N ASP A 38 6.54 18.39 -17.08
CA ASP A 38 7.54 19.34 -17.58
C ASP A 38 8.45 19.91 -16.49
N ASP A 39 7.96 20.01 -15.24
CA ASP A 39 8.69 20.59 -14.11
C ASP A 39 8.81 19.60 -12.94
N VAL A 40 9.91 18.85 -12.95
CA VAL A 40 10.26 17.90 -11.89
C VAL A 40 10.54 18.62 -10.56
N GLU A 41 11.10 19.82 -10.59
CA GLU A 41 11.45 20.54 -9.36
C GLU A 41 10.20 21.11 -8.67
N ALA A 42 9.21 21.56 -9.43
CA ALA A 42 7.88 21.89 -8.89
C ALA A 42 7.23 20.67 -8.21
N ILE A 43 7.28 19.49 -8.83
CA ILE A 43 6.76 18.26 -8.22
C ILE A 43 7.48 17.94 -6.91
N LYS A 44 8.82 18.03 -6.89
CA LYS A 44 9.59 17.84 -5.65
C LYS A 44 9.20 18.88 -4.60
N ALA A 45 9.00 20.13 -4.97
CA ALA A 45 8.56 21.19 -4.06
C ALA A 45 7.19 20.88 -3.43
N GLU A 46 6.23 20.41 -4.23
CA GLU A 46 4.92 19.97 -3.72
C GLU A 46 5.06 18.80 -2.74
N PHE A 47 5.91 17.82 -3.04
CA PHE A 47 6.17 16.71 -2.10
C PHE A 47 6.80 17.19 -0.79
N ARG A 48 7.65 18.23 -0.80
CA ARG A 48 8.24 18.80 0.42
C ARG A 48 7.18 19.29 1.40
N SER A 49 6.11 19.90 0.90
CA SER A 49 4.99 20.41 1.71
C SER A 49 3.87 19.39 1.95
N SER A 50 3.93 18.23 1.30
CA SER A 50 2.83 17.26 1.27
C SER A 50 2.64 16.49 2.58
N ILE A 51 1.47 15.84 2.75
CA ILE A 51 1.21 14.98 3.91
C ILE A 51 2.17 13.79 4.02
N LEU A 52 2.83 13.42 2.92
CA LEU A 52 3.84 12.36 2.90
C LEU A 52 4.97 12.67 3.89
N LEU A 53 5.55 13.87 3.80
CA LEU A 53 6.64 14.26 4.69
C LEU A 53 6.18 14.78 6.06
N GLN A 54 4.89 15.07 6.21
CA GLN A 54 4.30 15.42 7.51
C GLN A 54 4.04 14.16 8.36
N HIS A 55 3.85 13.00 7.72
CA HIS A 55 3.47 11.79 8.41
C HIS A 55 4.71 11.04 8.96
N PRO A 56 4.85 10.83 10.29
CA PRO A 56 6.07 10.30 10.91
C PRO A 56 6.57 8.98 10.33
N ARG A 57 5.67 8.05 9.97
CA ARG A 57 6.04 6.76 9.36
C ARG A 57 6.82 6.89 8.05
N PHE A 58 6.49 7.86 7.20
CA PHE A 58 7.17 8.07 5.92
C PHE A 58 8.51 8.79 6.09
N CYS A 59 8.74 9.39 7.25
CA CYS A 59 10.00 10.02 7.63
C CYS A 59 10.79 9.17 8.63
N SER A 60 10.52 7.86 8.69
CA SER A 60 11.19 6.95 9.63
C SER A 60 11.91 5.83 8.91
N LEU A 61 13.11 5.55 9.39
CA LEU A 61 13.92 4.38 9.07
C LEU A 61 13.57 3.24 10.01
N MET A 62 13.54 2.03 9.47
CA MET A 62 13.55 0.84 10.30
C MET A 62 14.98 0.56 10.75
N VAL A 63 15.20 0.45 12.05
CA VAL A 63 16.51 0.15 12.63
C VAL A 63 16.38 -1.01 13.59
N THR A 64 17.39 -1.87 13.59
CA THR A 64 17.53 -2.94 14.59
C THR A 64 18.56 -2.50 15.62
N ASP A 65 18.20 -2.53 16.91
CA ASP A 65 19.14 -2.24 17.99
C ASP A 65 20.13 -3.39 18.23
N SER A 66 21.11 -3.15 19.11
CA SER A 66 22.10 -4.16 19.53
C SER A 66 21.49 -5.38 20.24
N SER A 67 20.23 -5.30 20.68
CA SER A 67 19.49 -6.40 21.28
C SER A 67 18.62 -7.18 20.28
N GLY A 68 18.69 -6.84 18.99
CA GLY A 68 17.93 -7.49 17.92
C GLY A 68 16.47 -7.03 17.86
N ARG A 69 16.10 -5.94 18.53
CA ARG A 69 14.73 -5.39 18.49
C ARG A 69 14.64 -4.34 17.40
N GLU A 70 13.56 -4.42 16.64
CA GLU A 70 13.30 -3.53 15.52
C GLU A 70 12.42 -2.36 15.98
N HIS A 71 12.76 -1.15 15.57
CA HIS A 71 12.00 0.07 15.84
C HIS A 71 12.10 1.08 14.71
N TRP A 72 11.15 2.01 14.68
CA TRP A 72 11.15 3.15 13.78
C TRP A 72 11.95 4.29 14.39
N ARG A 73 12.94 4.77 13.65
CA ARG A 73 13.72 5.96 13.97
C ARG A 73 13.43 7.06 12.96
N LYS A 74 12.95 8.20 13.44
CA LYS A 74 12.72 9.36 12.57
C LYS A 74 14.04 9.83 11.97
N THR A 75 14.01 10.18 10.70
CA THR A 75 15.16 10.70 9.95
C THR A 75 14.73 11.89 9.11
N GLN A 76 15.72 12.69 8.69
CA GLN A 76 15.52 13.62 7.59
C GLN A 76 15.39 12.84 6.29
N VAL A 77 14.40 13.19 5.48
CA VAL A 77 14.15 12.57 4.17
C VAL A 77 14.93 13.36 3.12
N ASP A 78 15.81 12.67 2.42
CA ASP A 78 16.43 13.16 1.19
C ASP A 78 15.54 12.81 -0.01
N LEU A 79 14.79 13.80 -0.53
CA LEU A 79 13.86 13.60 -1.64
C LEU A 79 14.54 13.18 -2.94
N ASP A 80 15.78 13.60 -3.20
CA ASP A 80 16.47 13.24 -4.44
C ASP A 80 16.81 11.75 -4.48
N ARG A 81 16.91 11.11 -3.31
CA ARG A 81 17.03 9.65 -3.19
C ARG A 81 15.70 8.91 -3.36
N HIS A 82 14.56 9.58 -3.23
CA HIS A 82 13.23 8.96 -3.26
C HIS A 82 12.48 9.23 -4.56
N VAL A 83 12.75 10.36 -5.22
CA VAL A 83 12.16 10.74 -6.51
C VAL A 83 13.10 10.32 -7.63
N ILE A 84 12.75 9.23 -8.33
CA ILE A 84 13.54 8.64 -9.40
C ILE A 84 12.95 9.10 -10.73
N VAL A 85 13.72 9.89 -11.49
CA VAL A 85 13.28 10.44 -12.77
C VAL A 85 13.76 9.54 -13.91
N ARG A 86 12.84 9.12 -14.79
CA ARG A 86 13.15 8.36 -16.01
C ARG A 86 12.71 9.16 -17.23
N HIS A 87 13.70 9.56 -18.02
CA HIS A 87 13.49 10.34 -19.24
C HIS A 87 13.19 9.44 -20.45
N GLN A 88 13.86 8.28 -20.52
CA GLN A 88 13.72 7.36 -21.63
C GLN A 88 12.40 6.58 -21.56
N PRO A 89 11.83 6.20 -22.71
CA PRO A 89 10.73 5.24 -22.74
C PRO A 89 11.17 3.89 -22.14
N LEU A 90 10.22 3.17 -21.58
CA LEU A 90 10.41 1.85 -20.97
C LEU A 90 10.56 0.74 -22.02
N SER A 91 10.14 1.00 -23.26
CA SER A 91 10.30 0.11 -24.41
C SER A 91 10.66 0.91 -25.66
N ASP A 92 11.56 0.37 -26.47
CA ASP A 92 11.90 0.90 -27.79
C ASP A 92 10.97 0.36 -28.90
N ASP A 93 10.09 -0.60 -28.56
CA ASP A 93 9.14 -1.19 -29.50
C ASP A 93 7.90 -0.29 -29.65
N ILE A 94 7.75 0.29 -30.85
CA ILE A 94 6.64 1.17 -31.23
C ILE A 94 5.26 0.49 -31.24
N HIS A 95 5.22 -0.85 -31.21
CA HIS A 95 3.96 -1.60 -31.18
C HIS A 95 3.43 -1.82 -29.76
N ILE A 96 4.24 -1.57 -28.73
CA ILE A 96 3.83 -1.69 -27.33
C ILE A 96 3.19 -0.38 -26.90
N SER A 97 1.98 -0.45 -26.33
CA SER A 97 1.31 0.73 -25.80
C SER A 97 2.01 1.25 -24.53
N ASP A 98 1.87 2.55 -24.25
CA ASP A 98 2.41 3.13 -23.01
C ASP A 98 1.90 2.40 -21.75
N GLU A 99 0.63 2.00 -21.77
CA GLU A 99 0.01 1.28 -20.65
C GLU A 99 0.65 -0.11 -20.46
N ASP A 100 0.87 -0.85 -21.55
CA ASP A 100 1.49 -2.17 -21.48
C ASP A 100 2.97 -2.08 -21.05
N ALA A 101 3.71 -1.09 -21.57
CA ALA A 101 5.10 -0.85 -21.18
C ALA A 101 5.23 -0.50 -19.68
N VAL A 102 4.33 0.36 -19.17
CA VAL A 102 4.26 0.69 -17.73
C VAL A 102 3.87 -0.54 -16.91
N ASN A 103 2.91 -1.34 -17.37
CA ASN A 103 2.47 -2.54 -16.68
C ASN A 103 3.59 -3.58 -16.57
N ASP A 104 4.34 -3.82 -17.64
CA ASP A 104 5.48 -4.74 -17.66
C ASP A 104 6.61 -4.23 -16.75
N PHE A 105 6.85 -2.92 -16.73
CA PHE A 105 7.79 -2.31 -15.81
C PHE A 105 7.39 -2.50 -14.33
N ILE A 106 6.12 -2.30 -13.99
CA ILE A 106 5.61 -2.55 -12.63
C ILE A 106 5.70 -4.04 -12.28
N ALA A 107 5.45 -4.92 -13.26
CA ALA A 107 5.57 -6.37 -13.09
C ALA A 107 7.02 -6.76 -12.74
N ASP A 108 8.00 -6.23 -13.48
CA ASP A 108 9.42 -6.45 -13.19
C ASP A 108 9.82 -5.89 -11.82
N LEU A 109 9.42 -4.65 -11.51
CA LEU A 109 9.73 -4.02 -10.22
C LEU A 109 9.21 -4.81 -9.02
N SER A 110 8.05 -5.47 -9.17
CA SER A 110 7.42 -6.24 -8.09
C SER A 110 8.11 -7.59 -7.82
N VAL A 111 8.93 -8.06 -8.77
CA VAL A 111 9.63 -9.35 -8.67
C VAL A 111 11.12 -9.14 -8.39
N SER A 112 11.73 -8.16 -9.06
CA SER A 112 13.18 -8.06 -9.22
C SER A 112 13.81 -6.96 -8.36
N SER A 113 13.03 -6.01 -7.84
CA SER A 113 13.56 -4.77 -7.25
C SER A 113 12.97 -4.47 -5.87
N PRO A 114 13.48 -5.05 -4.78
CA PRO A 114 13.05 -4.67 -3.43
C PRO A 114 13.37 -3.20 -3.12
N LEU A 115 12.62 -2.59 -2.20
CA LEU A 115 12.95 -1.25 -1.70
C LEU A 115 14.23 -1.29 -0.84
N PRO A 116 15.15 -0.33 -1.00
CA PRO A 116 16.35 -0.29 -0.19
C PRO A 116 16.02 0.09 1.26
N THR A 117 16.73 -0.51 2.21
CA THR A 117 16.43 -0.41 3.65
C THR A 117 17.22 0.69 4.37
N ASP A 118 18.08 1.41 3.65
CA ASP A 118 18.93 2.50 4.15
C ASP A 118 18.28 3.90 4.00
N LYS A 119 17.03 3.94 3.53
CA LYS A 119 16.15 5.10 3.50
C LYS A 119 14.72 4.69 3.89
N PRO A 120 13.84 5.63 4.26
CA PRO A 120 12.42 5.34 4.45
C PRO A 120 11.84 4.54 3.27
N LEU A 121 11.00 3.56 3.56
CA LEU A 121 10.63 2.48 2.64
C LEU A 121 9.57 2.88 1.60
N TRP A 122 9.88 3.91 0.80
CA TRP A 122 9.03 4.35 -0.30
C TRP A 122 9.85 5.04 -1.41
N GLU A 123 9.32 5.02 -2.62
CA GLU A 123 9.87 5.65 -3.81
C GLU A 123 8.77 6.22 -4.70
N ILE A 124 9.10 7.26 -5.45
CA ILE A 124 8.25 7.85 -6.47
C ILE A 124 9.05 7.87 -7.77
N HIS A 125 8.55 7.18 -8.79
CA HIS A 125 9.16 7.12 -10.10
C HIS A 125 8.38 8.03 -11.04
N LEU A 126 9.06 9.01 -11.65
CA LEU A 126 8.50 9.89 -12.67
C LEU A 126 8.88 9.35 -14.04
N LEU A 127 7.92 8.74 -14.73
CA LEU A 127 8.08 8.14 -16.05
C LEU A 127 7.66 9.17 -17.11
N LEU A 128 8.58 10.06 -17.48
CA LEU A 128 8.23 11.27 -18.25
C LEU A 128 7.70 10.93 -19.65
N ALA A 129 8.32 9.96 -20.33
CA ALA A 129 7.91 9.52 -21.67
C ALA A 129 6.49 8.92 -21.69
N HIS A 130 6.04 8.35 -20.57
CA HIS A 130 4.72 7.70 -20.45
C HIS A 130 3.72 8.54 -19.64
N LYS A 131 4.06 9.80 -19.31
CA LYS A 131 3.23 10.70 -18.49
C LYS A 131 2.69 10.02 -17.23
N THR A 132 3.51 9.20 -16.58
CA THR A 132 3.05 8.34 -15.48
C THR A 132 3.88 8.56 -14.23
N VAL A 133 3.20 8.66 -13.08
CA VAL A 133 3.83 8.67 -11.76
C VAL A 133 3.57 7.34 -11.09
N LEU A 134 4.64 6.64 -10.68
CA LEU A 134 4.57 5.37 -9.99
C LEU A 134 5.02 5.54 -8.53
N PHE A 135 4.10 5.29 -7.60
CA PHE A 135 4.37 5.23 -6.17
C PHE A 135 4.68 3.80 -5.77
N ARG A 136 5.77 3.60 -5.05
CA ARG A 136 6.17 2.33 -4.46
C ARG A 136 6.26 2.51 -2.97
N VAL A 137 5.49 1.76 -2.19
CA VAL A 137 5.42 1.93 -0.73
C VAL A 137 5.42 0.56 -0.06
N HIS A 138 6.29 0.36 0.93
CA HIS A 138 6.29 -0.89 1.69
C HIS A 138 5.05 -1.01 2.59
N HIS A 139 4.41 -2.19 2.62
CA HIS A 139 3.15 -2.43 3.33
C HIS A 139 3.24 -2.19 4.86
N ALA A 140 4.45 -2.24 5.43
CA ALA A 140 4.68 -1.87 6.83
C ALA A 140 4.34 -0.39 7.14
N LEU A 141 4.30 0.50 6.13
CA LEU A 141 4.01 1.93 6.31
C LEU A 141 2.51 2.25 6.36
N GLY A 142 1.67 1.41 5.75
CA GLY A 142 0.24 1.60 5.71
C GLY A 142 -0.48 0.53 4.90
N ASP A 143 -1.79 0.41 5.13
CA ASP A 143 -2.68 -0.42 4.32
C ASP A 143 -3.11 0.31 3.03
N GLY A 144 -3.66 -0.44 2.07
CA GLY A 144 -4.09 0.10 0.79
C GLY A 144 -5.12 1.24 0.91
N ILE A 145 -5.99 1.23 1.92
CA ILE A 145 -7.00 2.29 2.12
C ILE A 145 -6.33 3.59 2.55
N SER A 146 -5.44 3.51 3.54
CA SER A 146 -4.67 4.65 4.05
C SER A 146 -3.78 5.24 2.96
N LEU A 147 -3.14 4.38 2.15
CA LEU A 147 -2.32 4.82 1.02
C LEU A 147 -3.15 5.47 -0.08
N MET A 148 -4.31 4.90 -0.45
CA MET A 148 -5.21 5.55 -1.41
C MET A 148 -5.71 6.89 -0.89
N SER A 149 -6.07 6.98 0.39
CA SER A 149 -6.46 8.25 1.02
C SER A 149 -5.33 9.28 0.97
N MET A 150 -4.08 8.86 1.19
CA MET A 150 -2.91 9.72 1.08
C MET A 150 -2.72 10.21 -0.36
N LEU A 151 -2.77 9.32 -1.35
CA LEU A 151 -2.62 9.69 -2.77
C LEU A 151 -3.70 10.67 -3.20
N LEU A 152 -4.96 10.42 -2.84
CA LEU A 152 -6.08 11.32 -3.14
C LEU A 152 -5.94 12.68 -2.49
N SER A 153 -5.26 12.78 -1.34
CA SER A 153 -5.01 14.07 -0.68
C SER A 153 -4.01 14.96 -1.45
N PHE A 154 -3.18 14.38 -2.33
CA PHE A 154 -2.33 15.14 -3.25
C PHE A 154 -3.09 15.67 -4.47
N SER A 155 -4.30 15.16 -4.71
CA SER A 155 -5.11 15.53 -5.86
C SER A 155 -6.21 16.49 -5.47
N ARG A 156 -6.59 17.36 -6.42
CA ARG A 156 -7.77 18.23 -6.32
C ARG A 156 -8.71 17.95 -7.47
N ARG A 157 -9.99 18.25 -7.25
CA ARG A 157 -10.98 18.16 -8.32
C ARG A 157 -10.67 19.20 -9.40
N VAL A 158 -10.82 18.78 -10.66
CA VAL A 158 -10.62 19.67 -11.82
C VAL A 158 -11.71 20.76 -11.86
N ASP A 159 -12.93 20.43 -11.44
CA ASP A 159 -14.06 21.36 -11.43
C ASP A 159 -14.13 22.25 -10.17
N ASP A 160 -13.51 21.82 -9.05
CA ASP A 160 -13.37 22.62 -7.84
C ASP A 160 -12.02 22.35 -7.13
N PRO A 161 -11.00 23.17 -7.39
CA PRO A 161 -9.67 22.99 -6.79
C PRO A 161 -9.63 23.05 -5.26
N SER A 162 -10.66 23.59 -4.60
CA SER A 162 -10.73 23.64 -3.14
C SER A 162 -11.10 22.29 -2.51
N GLN A 163 -11.59 21.34 -3.30
CA GLN A 163 -12.10 20.06 -2.83
C GLN A 163 -11.19 18.87 -3.24
N PRO A 164 -11.00 17.88 -2.36
CA PRO A 164 -10.36 16.62 -2.74
C PRO A 164 -11.25 15.79 -3.67
N PRO A 165 -10.69 14.86 -4.45
CA PRO A 165 -11.46 13.94 -5.27
C PRO A 165 -12.40 13.09 -4.42
N THR A 166 -13.65 12.97 -4.86
CA THR A 166 -14.65 12.12 -4.21
C THR A 166 -14.65 10.77 -4.91
N ILE A 167 -14.07 9.74 -4.29
CA ILE A 167 -14.31 8.36 -4.73
C ILE A 167 -15.66 7.93 -4.17
N GLY A 168 -16.59 7.52 -5.05
CA GLY A 168 -17.86 6.92 -4.66
C GLY A 168 -17.62 5.78 -3.69
N GLY A 169 -18.04 5.96 -2.44
CA GLY A 169 -17.45 5.30 -1.27
C GLY A 169 -17.37 3.78 -1.32
N VAL A 170 -16.16 3.26 -1.08
CA VAL A 170 -16.01 2.14 -0.15
C VAL A 170 -16.32 2.73 1.21
N GLY A 171 -17.39 2.27 1.86
CA GLY A 171 -18.04 2.96 2.99
C GLY A 171 -17.12 3.42 4.11
N ALA A 172 -16.49 4.57 3.96
CA ALA A 172 -16.10 5.42 5.07
C ALA A 172 -17.38 6.06 5.56
N ALA A 173 -18.19 5.29 6.27
CA ALA A 173 -19.13 5.87 7.19
C ALA A 173 -18.29 6.74 8.13
N SER A 174 -18.32 8.05 7.92
CA SER A 174 -17.88 9.04 8.89
C SER A 174 -18.87 9.00 10.07
N SER A 175 -19.00 7.85 10.71
CA SER A 175 -19.57 7.80 12.04
C SER A 175 -18.48 8.37 12.92
N SER A 176 -18.68 9.62 13.36
CA SER A 176 -18.12 10.10 14.62
C SER A 176 -18.14 8.93 15.61
N PRO A 177 -17.08 8.63 16.36
CA PRO A 177 -17.08 7.51 17.29
C PRO A 177 -18.14 7.81 18.36
N ARG A 178 -19.39 7.42 18.09
CA ARG A 178 -20.42 7.35 19.10
C ARG A 178 -19.83 6.34 20.05
N ARG A 179 -19.46 6.79 21.24
CA ARG A 179 -19.23 5.91 22.39
C ARG A 179 -20.52 5.15 22.61
N ARG A 180 -20.70 4.09 21.84
CA ARG A 180 -21.81 3.15 21.97
C ARG A 180 -21.61 2.61 23.37
N ARG A 181 -22.48 2.97 24.33
CA ARG A 181 -22.48 2.28 25.62
C ARG A 181 -22.86 0.85 25.32
N TRP A 182 -21.88 -0.04 25.36
CA TRP A 182 -22.13 -1.46 25.21
C TRP A 182 -23.06 -1.88 26.35
N SER A 183 -24.23 -2.41 26.00
CA SER A 183 -25.06 -3.06 27.00
C SER A 183 -24.31 -4.26 27.56
N VAL A 184 -24.46 -4.54 28.85
CA VAL A 184 -23.91 -5.76 29.48
C VAL A 184 -24.33 -6.99 28.67
N TRP A 185 -25.56 -7.00 28.13
CA TRP A 185 -26.04 -8.07 27.26
C TRP A 185 -25.29 -8.19 25.93
N THR A 186 -24.86 -7.06 25.35
CA THR A 186 -24.01 -7.07 24.16
C THR A 186 -22.65 -7.67 24.49
N LEU A 187 -22.08 -7.33 25.65
CA LEU A 187 -20.79 -7.83 26.08
C LEU A 187 -20.84 -9.35 26.36
N VAL A 188 -21.89 -9.81 27.05
CA VAL A 188 -22.14 -11.23 27.28
C VAL A 188 -22.29 -11.99 25.97
N LYS A 189 -23.05 -11.46 25.00
CA LYS A 189 -23.18 -12.09 23.68
C LYS A 189 -21.85 -12.17 22.94
N VAL A 190 -21.04 -11.11 22.97
CA VAL A 190 -19.71 -11.14 22.33
C VAL A 190 -18.82 -12.18 22.99
N VAL A 191 -18.76 -12.25 24.32
CA VAL A 191 -18.00 -13.28 25.04
C VAL A 191 -18.50 -14.68 24.67
N TRP A 192 -19.82 -14.91 24.69
CA TRP A 192 -20.42 -16.20 24.36
C TRP A 192 -20.11 -16.66 22.93
N TYR A 193 -20.32 -15.79 21.94
CA TYR A 193 -19.99 -16.11 20.55
C TYR A 193 -18.47 -16.31 20.37
N THR A 194 -17.64 -15.53 21.05
CA THR A 194 -16.18 -15.70 20.99
C THR A 194 -15.75 -17.06 21.56
N LEU A 195 -16.33 -17.49 22.68
CA LEU A 195 -16.09 -18.79 23.30
C LEU A 195 -16.54 -19.97 22.43
N ILE A 196 -17.55 -19.79 21.58
CA ILE A 196 -17.98 -20.82 20.62
C ILE A 196 -17.07 -20.82 19.38
N TYR A 197 -16.84 -19.65 18.78
CA TYR A 197 -16.19 -19.55 17.48
C TYR A 197 -14.66 -19.63 17.55
N ILE A 198 -14.00 -19.24 18.65
CA ILE A 198 -12.54 -19.39 18.76
C ILE A 198 -12.13 -20.88 18.75
N PRO A 199 -12.71 -21.77 19.58
CA PRO A 199 -12.38 -23.19 19.53
C PRO A 199 -12.70 -23.81 18.18
N GLU A 200 -13.84 -23.45 17.56
CA GLU A 200 -14.21 -23.91 16.22
C GLU A 200 -13.17 -23.45 15.18
N PHE A 201 -12.77 -22.19 15.21
CA PHE A 201 -11.76 -21.62 14.32
C PHE A 201 -10.40 -22.30 14.53
N LEU A 202 -9.97 -22.47 15.79
CA LEU A 202 -8.72 -23.16 16.12
C LEU A 202 -8.74 -24.62 15.67
N LEU A 203 -9.85 -25.33 15.87
CA LEU A 203 -10.02 -26.70 15.40
C LEU A 203 -9.92 -26.77 13.87
N ARG A 204 -10.58 -25.85 13.17
CA ARG A 204 -10.48 -25.76 11.70
C ARG A 204 -9.05 -25.45 11.25
N ALA A 205 -8.43 -24.43 11.83
CA ALA A 205 -7.08 -24.00 11.46
C ALA A 205 -6.00 -25.05 11.75
N LEU A 206 -6.13 -25.82 12.84
CA LEU A 206 -5.15 -26.82 13.24
C LEU A 206 -5.41 -28.20 12.64
N CYS A 207 -6.68 -28.59 12.44
CA CYS A 207 -7.03 -29.96 12.06
C CYS A 207 -7.55 -30.10 10.63
N LEU A 208 -8.04 -29.04 10.00
CA LEU A 208 -8.46 -29.09 8.60
C LEU A 208 -7.33 -28.57 7.72
N ARG A 209 -6.80 -29.46 6.89
CA ARG A 209 -5.99 -29.03 5.75
C ARG A 209 -6.90 -28.30 4.77
N ASP A 210 -6.44 -27.14 4.32
CA ASP A 210 -7.10 -26.43 3.22
C ASP A 210 -7.18 -27.35 2.00
N LYS A 211 -8.36 -27.37 1.36
CA LYS A 211 -8.51 -28.09 0.10
C LYS A 211 -7.64 -27.39 -0.95
N PRO A 212 -6.99 -28.15 -1.85
CA PRO A 212 -6.26 -27.54 -2.96
C PRO A 212 -7.24 -26.69 -3.78
N THR A 213 -6.97 -25.39 -3.84
CA THR A 213 -7.71 -24.43 -4.68
C THR A 213 -6.92 -24.13 -5.94
N ALA A 214 -7.52 -23.43 -6.91
CA ALA A 214 -6.81 -22.93 -8.09
C ALA A 214 -5.62 -22.00 -7.74
N MET A 215 -5.60 -21.47 -6.51
CA MET A 215 -4.54 -20.61 -5.98
C MET A 215 -3.52 -21.37 -5.11
N SER A 216 -3.77 -22.65 -4.80
CA SER A 216 -2.86 -23.46 -3.99
C SER A 216 -1.75 -24.02 -4.87
N GLY A 217 -0.52 -23.54 -4.69
CA GLY A 217 0.65 -24.11 -5.34
C GLY A 217 1.16 -25.38 -4.63
N GLY A 218 1.80 -26.27 -5.39
CA GLY A 218 2.45 -27.47 -4.84
C GLY A 218 3.79 -27.16 -4.16
N GLU A 219 4.47 -28.17 -3.64
CA GLU A 219 5.83 -27.99 -3.08
C GLU A 219 6.82 -27.48 -4.14
N GLY A 220 7.67 -26.52 -3.77
CA GLY A 220 8.73 -25.98 -4.63
C GLY A 220 8.31 -24.84 -5.55
N VAL A 221 7.03 -24.45 -5.57
CA VAL A 221 6.54 -23.26 -6.32
C VAL A 221 7.14 -21.96 -5.78
N GLU A 222 7.57 -21.93 -4.52
CA GLU A 222 8.26 -20.80 -3.89
C GLU A 222 9.62 -20.49 -4.54
N LEU A 223 10.21 -21.46 -5.24
CA LEU A 223 11.47 -21.32 -5.98
C LEU A 223 11.25 -20.88 -7.42
N TRP A 224 10.01 -20.88 -7.91
CA TRP A 224 9.72 -20.51 -9.28
C TRP A 224 9.87 -19.01 -9.47
N PRO A 225 10.30 -18.55 -10.66
CA PRO A 225 10.31 -17.14 -10.97
C PRO A 225 8.89 -16.60 -10.85
N ARG A 226 8.71 -15.58 -10.01
CA ARG A 226 7.42 -14.91 -9.88
C ARG A 226 7.10 -14.25 -11.21
N LYS A 227 5.87 -14.42 -11.67
CA LYS A 227 5.33 -13.73 -12.85
C LYS A 227 4.05 -13.03 -12.44
N LEU A 228 3.95 -11.75 -12.77
CA LEU A 228 2.70 -11.02 -12.61
C LEU A 228 1.89 -11.13 -13.89
N ALA A 229 0.60 -11.41 -13.70
CA ALA A 229 -0.39 -11.33 -14.75
C ALA A 229 -1.39 -10.25 -14.35
N SER A 230 -1.64 -9.32 -15.26
CA SER A 230 -2.54 -8.21 -15.03
C SER A 230 -3.90 -8.52 -15.63
N ALA A 231 -4.97 -8.24 -14.88
CA ALA A 231 -6.35 -8.29 -15.35
C ALA A 231 -6.95 -6.89 -15.23
N ARG A 232 -7.57 -6.42 -16.32
CA ARG A 232 -8.19 -5.10 -16.41
C ARG A 232 -9.68 -5.22 -16.20
N PHE A 233 -10.23 -4.40 -15.32
CA PHE A 233 -11.67 -4.32 -15.08
C PHE A 233 -12.11 -2.86 -15.10
N ARG A 234 -13.25 -2.57 -15.74
CA ARG A 234 -13.85 -1.24 -15.63
C ARG A 234 -14.48 -1.09 -14.24
N LEU A 235 -14.36 0.10 -13.65
CA LEU A 235 -14.99 0.39 -12.36
C LEU A 235 -16.51 0.19 -12.39
N ASP A 236 -17.14 0.45 -13.53
CA ASP A 236 -18.58 0.20 -13.72
C ASP A 236 -18.92 -1.30 -13.62
N ASP A 237 -18.03 -2.17 -14.11
CA ASP A 237 -18.20 -3.63 -14.10
C ASP A 237 -18.00 -4.20 -12.69
N MET A 238 -17.29 -3.51 -11.80
CA MET A 238 -17.11 -3.90 -10.40
C MET A 238 -18.46 -4.07 -9.68
N LYS A 239 -19.46 -3.24 -10.04
CA LYS A 239 -20.83 -3.34 -9.49
C LYS A 239 -21.54 -4.61 -9.96
N ILE A 240 -21.21 -5.10 -11.15
CA ILE A 240 -21.75 -6.35 -11.71
C ILE A 240 -21.13 -7.53 -10.98
N VAL A 241 -19.81 -7.52 -10.75
CA VAL A 241 -19.12 -8.57 -9.96
C VAL A 241 -19.72 -8.69 -8.56
N LYS A 242 -19.95 -7.56 -7.87
CA LYS A 242 -20.58 -7.57 -6.54
C LYS A 242 -21.98 -8.21 -6.54
N ARG A 243 -22.73 -8.10 -7.64
CA ARG A 243 -24.06 -8.72 -7.79
C ARG A 243 -23.98 -10.19 -8.21
N ALA A 244 -22.95 -10.58 -8.96
CA ALA A 244 -22.76 -11.93 -9.48
C ALA A 244 -22.18 -12.89 -8.43
N VAL A 245 -21.40 -12.39 -7.47
CA VAL A 245 -20.95 -13.18 -6.32
C VAL A 245 -22.08 -13.25 -5.30
N ALA A 246 -22.96 -14.24 -5.46
CA ALA A 246 -23.86 -14.67 -4.41
C ALA A 246 -22.99 -15.02 -3.18
N ASP A 247 -23.21 -14.36 -2.05
CA ASP A 247 -22.48 -14.52 -0.77
C ASP A 247 -21.24 -13.65 -0.51
N ALA A 248 -21.01 -12.56 -1.27
CA ALA A 248 -20.07 -11.52 -0.83
C ALA A 248 -20.66 -10.75 0.37
N VAL A 249 -20.43 -11.24 1.58
CA VAL A 249 -20.93 -10.65 2.83
C VAL A 249 -20.33 -9.25 3.05
N SER A 250 -21.19 -8.32 3.49
CA SER A 250 -20.89 -6.95 3.87
C SER A 250 -20.09 -6.83 5.16
#